data_AF-A0A4S8LEE2-F1
#
_entry.id   AF-A0A4S8LEE2-F1
#
_cell.length_a   1.000
_cell.length_b   1.000
_cell.length_c   1.000
_cell.angle_alpha   90.00
_cell.angle_beta   90.00
_cell.angle_gamma   90.00
#
_symmetry.space_group_name_H-M   'P 1'
#
loop_
_entity.id
_entity.type
_entity.pdbx_description
1 polymer ?
#
loop_
_entity_poly.entity_id
_entity_poly.type
_entity_poly.pdbx_seq_one_letter_code
_entity_poly.pdbx_strand_id
1 'polypeptide(L)' 'VTFTLQEATAFFLWGAVNHDHEEKSIALTSKNGASRLTTINDTSSVLDFKQVLYWESGLDREDTYTIQI' A
#
# COMPACT_ATOMS: atom_id res chain seq x y z
N VAL A 1 9.05 -3.96 -2.11
CA VAL A 1 9.42 -3.57 -0.72
C VAL A 1 8.51 -4.31 0.24
N THR A 2 9.03 -4.78 1.37
CA THR A 2 8.22 -5.46 2.39
C THR A 2 8.44 -4.79 3.75
N PHE A 3 7.37 -4.49 4.46
CA PHE A 3 7.42 -3.93 5.81
C PHE A 3 6.28 -4.47 6.68
N THR A 4 6.43 -4.32 7.99
CA THR A 4 5.45 -4.79 8.97
C THR A 4 4.81 -3.59 9.66
N LEU A 5 3.49 -3.66 9.84
CA LEU A 5 2.68 -2.71 10.60
C LEU A 5 2.19 -3.39 11.89
N GLN A 6 2.33 -2.67 12.99
CA GLN A 6 1.85 -3.05 14.32
C GLN A 6 1.18 -1.83 14.95
N GLU A 7 0.20 -2.04 15.81
CA GLU A 7 -0.52 -0.97 16.53
C GLU A 7 -1.11 0.11 15.58
N ALA A 8 -1.51 -0.30 14.38
CA ALA A 8 -1.97 0.60 13.33
C ALA A 8 -3.42 0.31 12.95
N THR A 9 -4.22 1.38 12.77
CA THR A 9 -5.60 1.28 12.28
C THR A 9 -5.74 1.65 10.80
N ALA A 10 -4.69 2.23 10.23
CA ALA A 10 -4.61 2.65 8.83
C ALA A 10 -3.15 2.84 8.39
N PHE A 11 -2.90 2.83 7.09
CA PHE A 11 -1.65 3.30 6.49
C PHE A 11 -1.88 3.90 5.10
N PHE A 12 -0.89 4.64 4.62
CA PHE A 12 -0.86 5.21 3.28
C PHE A 12 0.50 4.94 2.63
N LEU A 13 0.45 4.58 1.34
CA LEU A 13 1.61 4.58 0.47
C LEU A 13 1.67 5.93 -0.23
N TRP A 14 2.79 6.63 0.00
CA TRP A 14 3.07 7.92 -0.61
C TRP A 14 4.22 7.79 -1.58
N GLY A 15 4.11 8.41 -2.76
CA GLY A 15 5.14 8.32 -3.78
C GLY A 15 4.86 9.18 -5.00
N ALA A 16 5.66 8.97 -6.03
CA ALA A 16 5.54 9.68 -7.28
C ALA A 16 4.57 8.98 -8.24
N VAL A 17 3.88 9.78 -9.06
CA VAL A 17 3.23 9.33 -10.29
C VAL A 17 4.02 9.87 -11.48
N ASN A 18 4.24 9.05 -12.50
CA ASN A 18 5.00 9.45 -13.69
C ASN A 18 4.58 8.64 -14.92
N HIS A 19 4.97 9.09 -16.12
CA HIS A 19 4.56 8.44 -17.36
C HIS A 19 5.20 7.06 -17.58
N ASP A 20 6.38 6.84 -17.02
CA ASP A 20 7.14 5.60 -17.10
C ASP A 20 6.86 4.61 -15.96
N HIS A 21 5.91 4.95 -15.08
CA HIS A 21 5.42 4.03 -14.07
C HIS A 21 4.40 3.06 -14.69
N GLU A 22 4.09 1.98 -13.98
CA GLU A 22 3.21 0.90 -14.42
C GLU A 22 2.38 0.36 -13.24
N GLU A 23 1.59 -0.68 -13.48
CA GLU A 23 0.83 -1.34 -12.42
C GLU A 23 1.73 -1.98 -11.35
N LYS A 24 1.29 -1.88 -10.09
CA LYS A 24 1.97 -2.45 -8.92
C LYS A 24 0.97 -3.22 -8.08
N SER A 25 1.43 -4.30 -7.47
CA SER A 25 0.59 -5.13 -6.60
C SER A 25 0.94 -4.92 -5.14
N ILE A 26 -0.05 -4.57 -4.34
CA ILE A 26 0.06 -4.40 -2.90
C ILE A 26 -0.62 -5.59 -2.23
N ALA A 27 0.17 -6.42 -1.56
CA ALA A 27 -0.33 -7.52 -0.75
C ALA A 27 -0.30 -7.14 0.73
N LEU A 28 -1.45 -7.14 1.38
CA LEU A 28 -1.61 -6.99 2.81
C LEU A 28 -1.94 -8.36 3.39
N THR A 29 -1.08 -8.85 4.27
CA THR A 29 -1.29 -10.14 4.95
C THR A 29 -1.28 -9.94 6.45
N SER A 30 -2.41 -10.20 7.08
CA SER A 30 -2.51 -10.28 8.53
C SER A 30 -1.80 -11.55 9.03
N LYS A 31 -1.22 -11.46 10.22
CA LYS A 31 -0.71 -12.61 10.97
C LYS A 31 -1.79 -13.64 11.27
N ASN A 32 -3.06 -13.25 11.34
CA ASN A 32 -4.20 -14.17 11.51
C ASN A 32 -4.57 -14.95 10.23
N GLY A 33 -3.90 -14.67 9.11
CA GLY A 33 -4.08 -15.37 7.84
C GLY A 33 -5.02 -14.68 6.84
N ALA A 34 -5.72 -13.61 7.23
CA ALA A 34 -6.46 -12.79 6.28
C ALA A 34 -5.48 -12.10 5.33
N SER A 35 -5.74 -12.18 4.02
CA SER A 35 -4.91 -11.55 3.00
C SER A 35 -5.76 -10.79 1.99
N ARG A 36 -5.26 -9.65 1.53
CA ARG A 36 -5.86 -8.82 0.48
C ARG A 36 -4.77 -8.47 -0.52
N LEU A 37 -5.11 -8.55 -1.80
CA LEU A 37 -4.25 -8.14 -2.91
C LEU A 37 -4.96 -7.02 -3.66
N THR A 38 -4.29 -5.89 -3.81
CA THR A 38 -4.79 -4.72 -4.53
C THR A 38 -3.79 -4.32 -5.60
N THR A 39 -4.26 -4.18 -6.84
CA THR A 39 -3.45 -3.58 -7.91
C THR A 39 -3.69 -2.08 -7.93
N ILE A 40 -2.61 -1.30 -7.96
CA ILE A 40 -2.64 0.13 -8.22
C ILE A 40 -1.93 0.43 -9.53
N ASN A 41 -2.24 1.58 -10.13
CA ASN A 41 -1.56 2.09 -11.29
C ASN A 41 -1.11 3.52 -10.97
N ASP A 42 0.20 3.75 -10.91
CA ASP A 42 0.79 5.06 -10.67
C ASP A 42 1.35 5.71 -11.95
N THR A 43 0.92 5.23 -13.12
CA THR A 43 1.14 5.89 -14.41
C THR A 43 0.34 7.19 -14.49
N SER A 44 1.00 8.29 -14.84
CA SER A 44 0.37 9.60 -15.03
C SER A 44 1.05 10.37 -16.16
N SER A 45 0.29 11.18 -16.91
CA SER A 45 0.86 12.12 -17.88
C SER A 45 1.51 13.35 -17.23
N VAL A 46 1.21 13.59 -15.95
CA VAL A 46 1.79 14.65 -15.13
C VAL A 46 2.72 14.05 -14.09
N LEU A 47 3.95 14.55 -14.03
CA LEU A 47 4.92 14.20 -12.99
C LEU A 47 4.57 14.92 -11.69
N ASP A 48 4.28 14.15 -10.64
CA ASP A 48 4.13 14.65 -9.28
C ASP A 48 4.81 13.68 -8.31
N PHE A 49 5.68 14.21 -7.45
CA PHE A 49 6.47 13.42 -6.50
C PHE A 49 5.74 13.14 -5.18
N LYS A 50 4.57 13.75 -4.94
CA LYS A 50 3.92 13.76 -3.62
C LYS A 50 2.45 13.34 -3.69
N GLN A 51 2.17 12.14 -4.20
CA GLN A 51 0.82 11.60 -4.30
C GLN A 51 0.56 10.44 -3.33
N VAL A 52 -0.68 10.35 -2.85
CA VAL A 52 -1.16 9.16 -2.12
C VAL A 52 -1.51 8.11 -3.16
N LEU A 53 -0.66 7.11 -3.30
CA LEU A 53 -0.80 6.05 -4.31
C LEU A 53 -1.80 4.97 -3.86
N TYR A 54 -1.85 4.72 -2.55
CA TYR A 54 -2.73 3.74 -1.93
C TYR A 54 -2.95 4.09 -0.46
N TRP A 55 -4.08 3.67 0.10
CA TRP A 55 -4.31 3.70 1.53
C TRP A 55 -5.25 2.57 1.93
N GLU A 56 -5.11 2.10 3.15
CA GLU A 56 -6.00 1.13 3.76
C GLU A 56 -6.38 1.62 5.17
N SER A 57 -7.61 1.35 5.59
CA SER A 57 -8.11 1.70 6.93
C SER A 57 -8.97 0.57 7.50
N GLY A 58 -9.33 0.69 8.78
CA GLY A 58 -10.08 -0.35 9.48
C GLY A 58 -9.22 -1.56 9.82
N LEU A 59 -7.90 -1.37 9.91
CA LEU A 59 -6.99 -2.39 10.41
C LEU A 59 -7.23 -2.59 11.91
N ASP A 60 -7.15 -3.84 12.35
CA ASP A 60 -7.20 -4.18 13.77
C ASP A 60 -5.87 -3.77 14.41
N ARG A 61 -5.94 -2.89 15.40
CA ARG A 61 -4.76 -2.35 16.08
C ARG A 61 -3.96 -3.44 16.80
N GLU A 62 -4.62 -4.50 17.26
CA GLU A 62 -3.98 -5.59 18.00
C GLU A 62 -3.33 -6.64 17.09
N ASP A 63 -3.51 -6.50 15.78
CA ASP A 63 -2.96 -7.40 14.78
C ASP A 63 -1.62 -6.90 14.24
N THR A 64 -0.91 -7.80 13.56
CA THR A 64 0.33 -7.50 12.85
C THR A 64 0.13 -7.77 11.37
N TYR A 65 0.39 -6.77 10.53
CA TYR A 65 0.25 -6.89 9.09
C TYR A 65 1.61 -6.86 8.41
N THR A 66 1.83 -7.75 7.46
CA THR A 66 2.94 -7.67 6.50
C THR A 66 2.41 -7.06 5.21
N ILE A 67 3.00 -5.95 4.79
CA ILE A 67 2.70 -5.28 3.54
C ILE A 67 3.84 -5.54 2.56
N GLN A 68 3.50 -6.01 1.36
CA GLN A 68 4.42 -6.18 0.25
C GLN A 68 3.93 -5.36 -0.94
N ILE A 69 4.83 -4.55 -1.51
CA ILE A 69 4.62 -3.68 -2.68
C ILE A 69 5.62 -4.07 -3.75
#